data_AF-A0A2I6B3H5-F1
#
_entry.id   AF-A0A2I6B3H5-F1
#
_cell.length_a   1.000
_cell.length_b   1.000
_cell.length_c   1.000
_cell.angle_alpha   90.00
_cell.angle_beta   90.00
_cell.angle_gamma   90.00
#
_symmetry.space_group_name_H-M   'P 1'
#
loop_
_entity.id
_entity.type
_entity.pdbx_description
1 polymer ?
#
loop_
_entity_poly.entity_id
_entity_poly.type
_entity_poly.pdbx_seq_one_letter_code
_entity_poly.pdbx_strand_id
1 'polypeptide(L)'
;GEIRPTIGQQMETGDQRFGDLVFRQLAPNVWQHTSYLDMPGFGAVASNDLIVRDGGRVLVVDTAWTDDQTAQILNWIKQEINLPVALAVVTHA
;
A
#
# COMPACT_ATOMS: atom_id res chain seq x y z
N GLY A 1 -12.11 26.19 -9.33
CA GLY A 1 -11.33 25.81 -8.14
C GLY A 1 -11.35 24.30 -8.06
N GLU A 2 -10.18 23.66 -8.04
CA GLU A 2 -10.05 22.20 -8.05
C GLU A 2 -10.04 21.68 -6.60
N ILE A 3 -10.88 20.71 -6.27
CA ILE A 3 -10.90 20.07 -4.94
C ILE A 3 -9.73 19.10 -4.89
N ARG A 4 -8.79 19.27 -3.95
CA ARG A 4 -7.66 18.36 -3.71
C ARG A 4 -7.82 17.72 -2.32
N PRO A 5 -8.52 16.57 -2.23
CA PRO A 5 -8.71 15.88 -0.95
C PRO A 5 -7.39 15.26 -0.49
N THR A 6 -7.18 15.19 0.83
CA THR A 6 -6.08 14.41 1.41
C THR A 6 -6.29 12.92 1.15
N ILE A 7 -5.22 12.11 1.16
CA ILE A 7 -5.36 10.65 1.01
C ILE A 7 -6.31 10.04 2.05
N GLY A 8 -6.36 10.62 3.27
CA GLY A 8 -7.32 10.21 4.29
C GLY A 8 -8.77 10.41 3.84
N GLN A 9 -9.07 11.59 3.30
CA GLN A 9 -10.40 11.92 2.79
C GLN A 9 -10.75 11.14 1.51
N GLN A 10 -9.76 10.82 0.67
CA GLN A 10 -9.98 9.98 -0.50
C GLN A 10 -10.39 8.56 -0.08
N MET A 11 -9.71 7.99 0.90
CA MET A 11 -9.92 6.61 1.34
C MET A 11 -11.08 6.43 2.34
N GLU A 12 -11.65 7.52 2.88
CA GLU A 12 -12.95 7.48 3.56
C GLU A 12 -14.08 7.01 2.64
N THR A 13 -13.92 7.16 1.33
CA THR A 13 -14.93 6.76 0.33
C THR A 13 -14.79 5.30 -0.14
N GLY A 14 -13.74 4.60 0.27
CA GLY A 14 -13.51 3.19 -0.02
C GLY A 14 -12.05 2.84 -0.29
N ASP A 15 -11.79 1.56 -0.57
CA ASP A 15 -10.47 1.05 -0.94
C ASP A 15 -10.02 1.62 -2.30
N GLN A 16 -8.74 1.94 -2.41
CA GLN A 16 -8.14 2.42 -3.66
C GLN A 16 -7.49 1.24 -4.41
N ARG A 17 -7.78 1.12 -5.71
CA ARG A 17 -7.03 0.23 -6.61
C ARG A 17 -5.91 1.02 -7.30
N PHE A 18 -4.72 0.46 -7.34
CA PHE A 18 -3.58 1.03 -8.04
C PHE A 18 -2.77 -0.09 -8.69
N GLY A 19 -2.79 -0.14 -10.03
CA GLY A 19 -2.35 -1.32 -10.76
C GLY A 19 -3.12 -2.56 -10.31
N ASP A 20 -2.40 -3.63 -9.97
CA ASP A 20 -2.99 -4.90 -9.53
C ASP A 20 -3.13 -5.00 -7.99
N LEU A 21 -2.84 -3.92 -7.26
CA LEU A 21 -2.89 -3.86 -5.80
C LEU A 21 -4.12 -3.11 -5.29
N VAL A 22 -4.50 -3.44 -4.06
CA VAL A 22 -5.58 -2.76 -3.32
C VAL A 22 -5.00 -2.14 -2.06
N PHE A 23 -5.34 -0.88 -1.81
CA PHE A 23 -4.94 -0.13 -0.63
C PHE A 23 -6.17 0.24 0.18
N ARG A 24 -6.14 -0.05 1.49
CA ARG A 24 -7.22 0.27 2.42
C ARG A 24 -6.67 1.05 3.59
N GLN A 25 -7.29 2.18 3.92
CA GLN A 25 -6.95 2.86 5.17
C GLN A 25 -7.58 2.12 6.36
N LEU A 26 -6.74 1.74 7.34
CA LEU A 26 -7.20 1.07 8.56
C LEU A 26 -7.40 2.06 9.71
N ALA A 27 -6.57 3.11 9.75
CA ALA A 27 -6.61 4.18 10.74
C ALA A 27 -5.96 5.45 10.15
N PRO A 28 -6.06 6.62 10.80
CA PRO A 28 -5.23 7.76 10.45
C PRO A 28 -3.75 7.34 10.39
N ASN A 29 -3.09 7.60 9.26
CA ASN A 29 -1.69 7.26 9.00
C ASN A 29 -1.33 5.77 8.85
N VAL A 30 -2.31 4.87 8.78
CA VAL A 30 -2.07 3.43 8.63
C VAL A 30 -2.91 2.88 7.48
N TRP A 31 -2.23 2.25 6.52
CA TRP A 31 -2.85 1.62 5.35
C TRP A 31 -2.42 0.17 5.23
N GLN A 32 -3.34 -0.68 4.82
CA GLN A 32 -3.04 -2.00 4.31
C GLN A 32 -2.74 -1.90 2.82
N HIS A 33 -1.69 -2.58 2.35
CA HIS A 33 -1.51 -2.91 0.94
C HIS A 33 -1.80 -4.39 0.74
N THR A 34 -2.52 -4.72 -0.32
CA THR A 34 -2.94 -6.08 -0.65
C THR A 34 -2.46 -6.43 -2.05
N SER A 35 -1.68 -7.49 -2.15
CA SER A 35 -1.15 -8.03 -3.42
C SER A 35 -1.64 -9.46 -3.66
N TYR A 36 -1.67 -9.88 -4.92
CA TYR A 36 -2.22 -11.17 -5.31
C TYR A 36 -1.21 -11.97 -6.14
N LEU A 37 -1.13 -13.27 -5.89
CA LEU A 37 -0.42 -14.23 -6.72
C LEU A 37 -1.39 -15.31 -7.20
N ASP A 38 -1.48 -15.49 -8.52
CA ASP A 38 -2.25 -16.59 -9.10
C ASP A 38 -1.49 -17.91 -8.94
N MET A 39 -2.04 -18.80 -8.11
CA MET A 39 -1.51 -20.14 -7.93
C MET A 39 -2.37 -21.16 -8.69
N PRO A 40 -1.80 -21.89 -9.67
CA PRO A 40 -2.54 -22.90 -10.43
C PRO A 40 -3.24 -23.92 -9.51
N GLY A 41 -4.55 -24.07 -9.68
CA GLY A 41 -5.39 -24.96 -8.87
C GLY A 41 -5.96 -24.35 -7.58
N PHE A 42 -5.47 -23.19 -7.15
CA PHE A 42 -5.94 -22.49 -5.95
C PHE A 42 -6.54 -21.11 -6.24
N GLY A 43 -6.20 -20.52 -7.39
CA GLY A 43 -6.61 -19.16 -7.76
C GLY A 43 -5.71 -18.10 -7.16
N ALA A 44 -6.19 -16.85 -7.13
CA ALA A 44 -5.46 -15.70 -6.61
C ALA A 44 -5.41 -15.74 -5.08
N VAL A 45 -4.19 -15.77 -4.52
CA VAL A 45 -3.96 -15.72 -3.08
C VAL A 45 -3.48 -14.33 -2.67
N ALA A 46 -4.15 -13.75 -1.68
CA ALA A 46 -3.85 -12.42 -1.17
C ALA A 46 -2.73 -12.45 -0.11
N SER A 47 -1.83 -11.47 -0.15
CA SER A 47 -0.98 -11.07 0.98
C SER A 47 -1.40 -9.67 1.45
N ASN A 48 -1.52 -9.48 2.77
CA ASN A 48 -2.01 -8.24 3.39
C ASN A 48 -0.98 -7.70 4.37
N ASP A 49 -0.48 -6.52 4.09
CA ASP A 49 0.72 -5.99 4.71
C ASP A 49 0.56 -4.47 4.92
N LEU A 50 1.51 -3.77 5.56
CA LEU A 50 1.25 -2.42 6.09
C LEU A 50 2.13 -1.31 5.51
N ILE A 51 1.54 -0.12 5.41
CA ILE A 51 2.20 1.16 5.19
C ILE A 51 1.83 2.07 6.36
N VAL A 52 2.84 2.66 7.01
CA VAL A 52 2.65 3.55 8.14
C VAL A 52 3.31 4.89 7.87
N ARG A 53 2.55 5.98 7.96
CA ARG A 53 3.11 7.34 7.97
C ARG A 53 3.46 7.74 9.40
N ASP A 54 4.73 8.07 9.63
CA ASP A 54 5.22 8.56 10.90
C ASP A 54 5.88 9.93 10.68
N GLY A 55 5.15 11.00 11.02
CA GLY A 55 5.60 12.37 10.75
C GLY A 55 5.95 12.58 9.26
N GLY A 56 7.21 12.91 8.99
CA GLY A 56 7.73 13.20 7.64
C GLY A 56 8.29 12.00 6.87
N ARG A 57 7.98 10.76 7.28
CA ARG A 57 8.50 9.53 6.66
C ARG A 57 7.44 8.44 6.59
N VAL A 58 7.71 7.44 5.77
CA VAL A 58 6.90 6.22 5.62
C VAL A 58 7.71 5.00 6.05
N LEU A 59 7.07 4.08 6.75
CA LEU A 59 7.56 2.77 7.11
C LEU A 59 6.71 1.72 6.38
N VAL A 60 7.35 0.68 5.87
CA VAL A 60 6.66 -0.45 5.22
C VAL A 60 6.85 -1.72 6.05
N VAL A 61 5.79 -2.49 6.23
CA VAL A 61 5.86 -3.84 6.77
C VAL A 61 5.55 -4.78 5.63
N ASP A 62 6.45 -5.73 5.38
CA ASP A 62 6.43 -6.72 4.32
C ASP A 62 6.39 -6.18 2.88
N THR A 63 6.90 -6.99 1.94
CA THR A 63 6.85 -6.72 0.49
C THR A 63 5.59 -7.33 -0.12
N ALA A 64 5.31 -7.04 -1.40
CA ALA A 64 4.35 -7.84 -2.16
C ALA A 64 4.95 -9.20 -2.56
N TRP A 65 4.17 -10.02 -3.27
CA TRP A 65 4.65 -11.30 -3.82
C TRP A 65 5.81 -11.17 -4.80
N THR A 66 5.89 -10.05 -5.54
CA THR A 66 6.92 -9.82 -6.56
C THR A 66 7.57 -8.46 -6.45
N ASP A 67 8.75 -8.32 -7.06
CA ASP A 67 9.47 -7.04 -7.15
C ASP A 67 8.63 -5.98 -7.87
N ASP A 68 7.95 -6.34 -8.96
CA ASP A 68 7.10 -5.41 -9.73
C ASP A 68 5.90 -4.93 -8.91
N GLN A 69 5.27 -5.80 -8.15
CA GLN A 69 4.19 -5.42 -7.24
C GLN A 69 4.72 -4.54 -6.10
N THR A 70 5.91 -4.82 -5.59
CA THR A 70 6.57 -4.00 -4.56
C THR A 70 6.91 -2.61 -5.11
N ALA A 71 7.35 -2.50 -6.36
CA ALA A 71 7.54 -1.23 -7.03
C ALA A 71 6.23 -0.44 -7.18
N GLN A 72 5.10 -1.11 -7.44
CA GLN A 72 3.78 -0.47 -7.44
C GLN A 72 3.40 0.11 -6.08
N ILE A 73 3.73 -0.57 -4.97
CA ILE A 73 3.57 -0.02 -3.61
C ILE A 73 4.35 1.29 -3.46
N LEU A 74 5.62 1.30 -3.86
CA LEU A 74 6.46 2.50 -3.77
C LEU A 74 5.92 3.64 -4.64
N ASN A 75 5.41 3.33 -5.84
CA ASN A 75 4.77 4.30 -6.73
C ASN A 75 3.49 4.87 -6.12
N TRP A 76 2.66 4.03 -5.50
CA TRP A 76 1.47 4.47 -4.77
C TRP A 76 1.84 5.39 -3.59
N ILE A 77 2.82 5.00 -2.77
CA ILE A 77 3.34 5.85 -1.69
C ILE A 77 3.82 7.19 -2.24
N LYS A 78 4.56 7.18 -3.35
CA LYS A 78 5.06 8.40 -3.98
C LYS A 78 3.93 9.31 -4.48
N GLN A 79 2.89 8.74 -5.07
CA GLN A 79 1.77 9.48 -5.62
C GLN A 79 0.86 10.05 -4.53
N GLU A 80 0.49 9.23 -3.54
CA GLU A 80 -0.57 9.55 -2.59
C GLU A 80 -0.07 10.15 -1.26
N ILE A 81 1.10 9.73 -0.79
CA ILE A 81 1.69 10.20 0.46
C ILE A 81 2.83 11.19 0.20
N ASN A 82 3.63 10.95 -0.84
CA ASN A 82 4.76 11.75 -1.29
C ASN A 82 5.78 12.09 -0.18
N LEU A 83 6.05 11.11 0.68
CA LEU A 83 7.10 11.15 1.69
C LEU A 83 8.12 10.03 1.44
N PRO A 84 9.38 10.19 1.87
CA PRO A 84 10.39 9.15 1.71
C PRO A 84 10.04 7.89 2.53
N VAL A 85 10.19 6.72 1.92
CA VAL A 85 10.21 5.44 2.63
C VAL A 85 11.54 5.33 3.34
N ALA A 86 11.53 5.31 4.67
CA ALA A 86 12.75 5.34 5.49
C ALA A 86 13.30 3.94 5.76
N LEU A 87 12.44 2.94 5.90
CA LEU A 87 12.80 1.54 6.14
C LEU A 87 11.63 0.61 5.79
N ALA A 88 11.96 -0.66 5.64
CA ALA A 88 11.02 -1.77 5.58
C ALA A 88 11.38 -2.83 6.64
N VAL A 89 10.36 -3.47 7.23
CA VAL A 89 10.53 -4.63 8.11
C VAL A 89 9.83 -5.82 7.46
N VAL A 90 10.57 -6.90 7.21
CA VAL A 90 10.01 -8.16 6.70
C VAL A 90 9.85 -9.17 7.84
N THR A 91 8.75 -9.89 7.86
CA THR A 91 8.32 -10.67 9.03
C THR A 91 8.79 -12.13 9.01
N HIS A 92 9.22 -12.65 7.86
CA HIS A 92 9.75 -14.01 7.69
C HIS A 92 10.51 -14.16 6.34
N ALA A 93 11.03 -15.36 6.08
CA ALA A 93 11.71 -15.77 4.84
C ALA A 93 11.11 -17.07 4.30
#